data_AF-A0A6J4KI22-F1
#
_entry.id   AF-A0A6J4KI22-F1
#
_cell.length_a   1.000
_cell.length_b   1.000
_cell.length_c   1.000
_cell.angle_alpha   90.00
_cell.angle_beta   90.00
_cell.angle_gamma   90.00
#
_symmetry.space_group_name_H-M   'P 1'
#
loop_
_entity.id
_entity.type
_entity.pdbx_description
1 polymer ?
#
loop_
_entity_poly.entity_id
_entity_poly.type
_entity_poly.pdbx_seq_one_letter_code
_entity_poly.pdbx_strand_id
1 'polypeptide(L)'
;MSLDMTHEDVQAALAAEALDALDGPEREAVRAHLAGCPECRAELDGYREAAALLARTAPHRPMEPARSDRLRARLLARAAADRQGGEAPPAVPSAPATAPTPVIPLASRRRSALPA
;
A
#
# COMPACT_ATOMS: atom_id res chain seq x y z
N MET A 1 -22.75 -19.69 4.33
CA MET A 1 -22.38 -20.37 5.59
C MET A 1 -21.21 -19.58 6.13
N SER A 2 -21.40 -18.83 7.21
CA SER A 2 -20.29 -18.13 7.86
C SER A 2 -19.43 -19.16 8.59
N LEU A 3 -18.12 -19.12 8.37
CA LEU A 3 -17.16 -19.87 9.17
C LEU A 3 -16.91 -19.05 10.45
N ASP A 4 -17.14 -19.66 11.60
CA ASP A 4 -16.67 -19.09 12.86
C ASP A 4 -15.19 -19.45 13.00
N MET A 5 -14.32 -18.44 12.95
CA MET A 5 -12.87 -18.59 13.13
C MET A 5 -12.45 -18.03 14.49
N THR A 6 -11.56 -18.74 15.18
CA THR A 6 -10.96 -18.23 16.41
C THR A 6 -9.92 -17.15 16.09
N HIS A 7 -9.45 -16.45 17.13
CA HIS A 7 -8.39 -15.46 16.97
C HIS A 7 -7.10 -16.11 16.42
N GLU A 8 -6.74 -17.28 16.95
CA GLU A 8 -5.58 -18.06 16.53
C GLU A 8 -5.72 -18.56 15.08
N ASP A 9 -6.90 -19.00 14.67
CA ASP A 9 -7.16 -19.39 13.28
C ASP A 9 -6.95 -18.19 12.34
N VAL A 10 -7.43 -17.01 12.73
CA VAL A 10 -7.26 -15.80 11.92
C VAL A 10 -5.79 -15.39 11.86
N GLN A 11 -5.05 -15.42 12.98
CA GLN A 11 -3.60 -15.16 12.99
C GLN A 11 -2.86 -16.06 11.99
N ALA A 12 -3.18 -17.36 11.98
CA ALA A 12 -2.59 -18.32 11.04
C ALA A 12 -2.91 -18.00 9.57
N ALA A 13 -4.06 -17.38 9.29
CA ALA A 13 -4.52 -17.03 7.95
C ALA A 13 -4.02 -15.65 7.45
N LEU A 14 -3.47 -14.78 8.31
CA LEU A 14 -3.13 -13.39 7.93
C LEU A 14 -2.11 -13.29 6.80
N ALA A 15 -1.11 -14.17 6.77
CA ALA A 15 -0.12 -14.19 5.70
C ALA A 15 -0.75 -14.50 4.32
N ALA A 16 -1.75 -15.39 4.30
CA ALA A 16 -2.49 -15.71 3.09
C ALA A 16 -3.44 -14.56 2.69
N GLU A 17 -4.11 -13.90 3.63
CA GLU A 17 -4.91 -12.70 3.34
C GLU A 17 -4.04 -11.57 2.77
N ALA A 18 -2.83 -11.37 3.30
CA ALA A 18 -1.89 -10.36 2.81
C ALA A 18 -1.46 -10.60 1.35
N LEU A 19 -1.48 -11.86 0.90
CA LEU A 19 -1.18 -12.27 -0.47
C LEU A 19 -2.44 -12.39 -1.36
N ASP A 20 -3.63 -12.04 -0.84
CA ASP A 20 -4.94 -12.25 -1.48
C ASP A 20 -5.12 -13.71 -1.95
N ALA A 21 -4.64 -14.66 -1.13
CA ALA A 21 -4.65 -16.09 -1.41
C ALA A 21 -5.84 -16.84 -0.78
N LEU A 22 -6.64 -16.18 0.06
CA LEU A 22 -7.84 -16.74 0.66
C LEU A 22 -9.02 -16.68 -0.30
N ASP A 23 -9.89 -17.69 -0.25
CA ASP A 23 -11.09 -17.77 -1.07
C ASP A 23 -12.37 -17.48 -0.27
N GLY A 24 -13.49 -17.43 -1.00
CA GLY A 24 -14.80 -16.92 -0.57
C GLY A 24 -15.08 -16.89 0.94
N PRO A 25 -15.45 -18.03 1.55
CA PRO A 25 -15.93 -18.06 2.93
C PRO A 25 -14.82 -17.82 3.96
N GLU A 26 -13.59 -18.27 3.69
CA GLU A 26 -12.45 -18.09 4.60
C GLU A 26 -12.03 -16.61 4.66
N ARG A 27 -11.95 -15.97 3.50
CA ARG A 27 -11.66 -14.53 3.39
C ARG A 27 -12.73 -13.68 4.07
N GLU A 28 -14.00 -14.04 3.93
CA GLU A 28 -15.11 -13.35 4.59
C GLU A 28 -15.01 -13.47 6.12
N ALA A 29 -14.69 -14.65 6.65
CA ALA A 29 -14.51 -14.88 8.08
C ALA A 29 -13.32 -14.09 8.66
N VAL A 30 -12.16 -14.12 7.98
CA VAL A 30 -10.98 -13.32 8.37
C VAL A 30 -11.32 -11.83 8.38
N ARG A 31 -11.99 -11.31 7.35
CA ARG A 31 -12.37 -9.89 7.27
C ARG A 31 -13.38 -9.48 8.34
N ALA A 32 -14.30 -10.37 8.69
CA ALA A 32 -15.24 -10.13 9.79
C ALA A 32 -14.50 -9.95 11.12
N HIS A 33 -13.52 -10.82 11.43
CA HIS A 33 -12.70 -10.69 12.64
C HIS A 33 -11.83 -9.42 12.61
N LEU A 34 -11.22 -9.11 11.47
CA LEU A 34 -10.41 -7.90 11.28
C LEU A 34 -11.21 -6.60 11.47
N ALA A 35 -12.54 -6.61 11.36
CA ALA A 35 -13.36 -5.45 11.69
C ALA A 35 -13.34 -5.16 13.21
N GLY A 36 -13.25 -6.19 14.06
CA GLY A 36 -13.28 -6.08 15.51
C GLY A 36 -11.91 -6.07 16.20
N CYS A 37 -10.89 -6.71 15.62
CA CYS A 37 -9.62 -6.96 16.30
C CYS A 37 -8.47 -6.04 15.85
N PRO A 38 -8.02 -5.06 16.67
CA PRO A 38 -6.90 -4.18 16.32
C PRO A 38 -5.55 -4.88 16.23
N GLU A 39 -5.34 -5.93 17.02
CA GLU A 39 -4.10 -6.72 17.02
C GLU A 39 -3.89 -7.44 15.69
N CYS A 40 -4.89 -8.20 15.22
CA CYS A 40 -4.82 -8.86 13.91
C CYS A 40 -4.71 -7.86 12.76
N ARG A 41 -5.27 -6.64 12.88
CA ARG A 41 -5.07 -5.58 11.88
C ARG A 41 -3.61 -5.12 11.83
N ALA A 42 -2.99 -4.88 12.99
CA ALA A 42 -1.60 -4.47 13.06
C ALA A 42 -0.66 -5.55 12.51
N GLU A 43 -0.93 -6.82 12.83
CA GLU A 43 -0.15 -7.94 12.30
C GLU A 43 -0.32 -8.09 10.78
N LEU A 44 -1.56 -7.98 10.27
CA LEU A 44 -1.84 -7.98 8.83
C LEU A 44 -1.11 -6.85 8.09
N ASP A 45 -1.03 -5.67 8.67
CA ASP A 45 -0.29 -4.55 8.08
C ASP A 45 1.20 -4.87 7.97
N GLY A 46 1.81 -5.52 8.97
CA GLY A 46 3.17 -6.04 8.88
C GLY A 46 3.37 -7.06 7.74
N TYR A 47 2.44 -8.00 7.57
CA TYR A 47 2.48 -8.93 6.44
C TYR A 47 2.31 -8.23 5.08
N ARG A 48 1.45 -7.20 4.98
CA ARG A 48 1.27 -6.41 3.76
C ARG A 48 2.53 -5.62 3.40
N GLU A 49 3.21 -5.05 4.38
CA GLU A 49 4.51 -4.41 4.16
C GLU A 49 5.53 -5.40 3.61
N ALA A 50 5.62 -6.60 4.20
CA ALA A 50 6.50 -7.66 3.70
C ALA A 50 6.13 -8.09 2.27
N ALA A 51 4.85 -8.29 1.97
CA ALA A 51 4.34 -8.62 0.64
C ALA A 51 4.68 -7.53 -0.40
N ALA A 52 4.60 -6.25 -0.02
CA ALA A 52 4.99 -5.14 -0.89
C ALA A 52 6.49 -5.16 -1.24
N LEU A 53 7.35 -5.71 -0.37
CA LEU A 53 8.77 -5.87 -0.68
C LEU A 53 8.99 -6.92 -1.79
N LEU A 54 8.18 -7.98 -1.83
CA LEU A 54 8.24 -9.02 -2.87
C LEU A 54 7.92 -8.46 -4.26
N ALA A 55 7.02 -7.48 -4.36
CA ALA A 55 6.73 -6.84 -5.64
C ALA A 55 7.97 -6.16 -6.27
N ARG A 56 8.95 -5.77 -5.46
CA ARG A 56 10.21 -5.17 -5.96
C ARG A 56 11.19 -6.20 -6.53
N THR A 57 11.03 -7.47 -6.19
CA THR A 57 11.85 -8.55 -6.74
C THR A 57 11.26 -9.15 -8.02
N ALA A 58 10.01 -8.82 -8.34
CA ALA A 58 9.37 -9.28 -9.56
C ALA A 58 10.03 -8.67 -10.81
N PRO A 59 10.21 -9.45 -11.88
CA PRO A 59 10.77 -8.94 -13.12
C PRO A 59 9.83 -7.89 -13.73
N HIS A 60 10.38 -6.76 -14.16
CA HIS A 60 9.61 -5.72 -14.82
C HIS A 60 9.03 -6.24 -16.15
N ARG A 61 7.70 -6.17 -16.28
CA ARG A 61 6.95 -6.54 -17.48
C ARG A 61 6.36 -5.27 -18.10
N PRO A 62 7.08 -4.60 -19.04
CA PRO A 62 6.58 -3.35 -19.62
C PRO A 62 5.28 -3.58 -20.39
N MET A 63 4.34 -2.65 -20.25
CA MET A 63 3.16 -2.57 -21.09
C MET A 63 3.49 -1.83 -22.39
N GLU A 64 2.67 -2.04 -23.42
CA GLU A 64 2.74 -1.21 -24.64
C GLU A 64 2.57 0.28 -24.27
N PRO A 65 3.44 1.19 -24.75
CA PRO A 65 3.47 2.58 -24.31
C PRO A 65 2.14 3.31 -24.46
N ALA A 66 1.47 3.21 -25.61
CA ALA A 66 0.22 3.91 -25.85
C ALA A 66 -0.91 3.40 -24.93
N ARG A 67 -0.92 2.10 -24.60
CA ARG A 67 -1.83 1.52 -23.60
C ARG A 67 -1.54 2.07 -22.21
N SER A 68 -0.27 2.17 -21.84
CA SER A 68 0.16 2.73 -20.54
C SER A 68 -0.28 4.18 -20.39
N ASP A 69 -0.05 5.01 -21.42
CA ASP A 69 -0.41 6.43 -21.43
C ASP A 69 -1.92 6.63 -21.33
N ARG A 70 -2.71 5.85 -22.07
CA ARG A 70 -4.18 5.89 -22.01
C ARG A 70 -4.69 5.51 -20.61
N LEU A 71 -4.13 4.46 -20.01
CA LEU A 71 -4.51 4.04 -18.65
C LEU A 71 -4.17 5.12 -17.63
N ARG A 72 -2.97 5.70 -17.71
CA ARG A 72 -2.55 6.81 -16.86
C ARG A 72 -3.47 8.02 -16.99
N ALA A 73 -3.76 8.45 -18.22
CA ALA A 73 -4.66 9.58 -18.47
C ALA A 73 -6.06 9.33 -17.89
N ARG A 74 -6.61 8.12 -18.07
CA ARG A 74 -7.91 7.74 -17.52
C ARG A 74 -7.93 7.77 -15.99
N LEU A 75 -6.88 7.25 -15.34
CA LEU A 75 -6.76 7.24 -13.87
C LEU A 75 -6.63 8.66 -13.31
N LEU A 76 -5.83 9.51 -13.94
CA LEU A 76 -5.67 10.91 -13.52
C LEU A 76 -6.96 11.72 -13.70
N ALA A 77 -7.69 11.52 -14.80
CA ALA A 77 -8.98 12.16 -15.02
C ALA A 77 -10.01 11.72 -13.96
N ARG A 78 -10.05 10.42 -13.61
CA ARG A 78 -10.91 9.88 -12.56
C ARG A 78 -10.61 10.53 -11.20
N ALA A 79 -9.34 10.56 -10.80
CA ALA A 79 -8.93 11.18 -9.54
C ALA A 79 -9.23 12.69 -9.49
N ALA A 80 -9.14 13.39 -10.62
CA ALA A 80 -9.54 14.79 -10.71
C ALA A 80 -11.05 14.97 -10.50
N ALA A 81 -11.88 14.13 -11.13
CA ALA A 81 -13.33 14.15 -10.97
C ALA A 81 -13.76 13.81 -9.54
N ASP A 82 -13.16 12.78 -8.91
CA ASP A 82 -13.49 12.38 -7.54
C ASP A 82 -13.22 13.53 -6.53
N ARG A 83 -12.17 14.34 -6.75
CA ARG A 83 -11.90 15.55 -5.96
C ARG A 83 -12.87 16.70 -6.21
N GLN A 84 -13.47 16.77 -7.39
CA GLN A 84 -14.42 17.83 -7.75
C GLN A 84 -15.84 17.49 -7.31
N GLY A 85 -16.18 16.19 -7.24
CA GLY A 85 -17.50 15.70 -6.87
C GLY A 85 -17.68 15.32 -5.40
N GLY A 86 -16.63 15.40 -4.58
CA GLY A 86 -16.66 15.06 -3.16
C GLY A 86 -16.37 16.26 -2.26
N GLU A 87 -17.14 16.39 -1.18
CA GLU A 87 -16.76 17.15 0.03
C GLU A 87 -15.29 16.83 0.37
N ALA A 88 -14.53 17.85 0.75
CA ALA A 88 -13.12 17.67 1.09
C ALA A 88 -12.97 16.52 2.10
N PRO A 89 -12.09 15.52 1.84
CA PRO A 89 -11.89 14.44 2.79
C PRO A 89 -11.58 15.05 4.17
N PRO A 90 -12.11 14.50 5.27
CA PRO A 90 -11.83 15.02 6.60
C PRO A 90 -10.31 15.11 6.70
N ALA A 91 -9.81 16.29 7.05
CA ALA A 91 -8.39 16.50 7.24
C ALA A 91 -7.93 15.43 8.23
N VAL A 92 -7.23 14.40 7.74
CA VAL A 92 -6.50 13.50 8.61
C VAL A 92 -5.58 14.41 9.41
N PRO A 93 -5.70 14.49 10.75
CA PRO A 93 -4.81 15.30 11.52
C PRO A 93 -3.41 14.78 11.24
N SER A 94 -2.65 15.51 10.43
CA SER A 94 -1.21 15.29 10.36
C SER A 94 -0.75 15.49 11.80
N ALA A 95 -0.11 14.46 12.35
CA ALA A 95 0.62 14.59 13.59
C ALA A 95 1.41 15.92 13.51
N PRO A 96 1.40 16.76 14.57
CA PRO A 96 2.04 18.06 14.51
C PRO A 96 3.46 17.85 14.01
N ALA A 97 3.78 18.49 12.88
CA ALA A 97 5.11 18.43 12.31
C ALA A 97 6.09 18.79 13.44
N THR A 98 6.84 17.79 13.91
CA THR A 98 7.98 18.05 14.78
C THR A 98 8.87 19.02 14.00
N ALA A 99 9.41 20.03 14.70
CA ALA A 99 10.08 21.20 14.14
C ALA A 99 10.85 20.89 12.84
N PRO A 100 10.75 21.76 11.80
CA PRO A 100 11.31 21.46 10.49
C PRO A 100 12.78 21.09 10.61
N THR A 101 13.10 19.82 10.33
CA THR A 101 14.47 19.36 10.20
C THR A 101 15.11 20.19 9.08
N PRO A 102 16.26 20.84 9.31
CA PRO A 102 16.90 21.64 8.28
C PRO A 102 17.23 20.74 7.09
N VAL A 103 16.63 21.03 5.94
CA VAL A 103 16.94 20.37 4.68
C VAL A 103 18.37 20.73 4.29
N ILE A 104 19.30 19.78 4.43
CA ILE A 104 20.67 19.95 3.97
C ILE A 104 20.68 19.69 2.45
N PRO A 105 20.97 20.70 1.61
CA PRO A 105 21.08 20.48 0.18
C PRO A 105 22.25 19.51 -0.09
N LEU A 106 21.97 18.39 -0.75
CA LEU A 106 23.01 17.52 -1.28
C LEU A 106 23.76 18.29 -2.37
N ALA A 107 24.93 18.83 -2.02
CA ALA A 107 25.84 19.39 -3.00
C ALA A 107 26.21 18.30 -4.00
N SER A 108 25.94 18.55 -5.28
CA SER A 108 26.35 17.66 -6.36
C SER A 108 27.87 17.52 -6.29
N ARG A 109 28.36 16.32 -5.95
CA ARG A 109 29.78 16.01 -6.10
C ARG A 109 30.09 16.19 -7.58
N ARG A 110 30.78 17.28 -7.93
CA ARG A 110 31.47 17.37 -9.22
C ARG A 110 32.36 16.14 -9.28
N ARG A 111 32.09 15.26 -10.23
CA ARG A 111 33.03 14.20 -10.61
C ARG A 111 34.29 14.91 -11.07
N SER A 112 35.27 15.07 -10.18
CA SER A 112 36.61 15.41 -10.59
C SER A 112 37.08 14.28 -11.49
N ALA A 113 37.33 14.60 -12.75
CA ALA A 113 37.95 13.67 -13.69
C ALA A 113 39.27 13.17 -13.08
N LEU A 114 39.48 11.85 -13.08
CA LEU A 114 40.80 11.30 -12.79
C LEU A 114 41.79 11.83 -13.83
N PRO A 115 43.00 12.29 -13.44
CA PRO A 115 44.06 12.53 -14.40
C PRO A 115 44.53 11.20 -15.01
N ALA A 116 44.96 11.30 -16.29
CA ALA A 116 45.33 10.20 -17.19
C ALA A 116 46.56 9.40 -16.72
#